data_AF-A0A820FP35-F1
#
_entry.id   AF-A0A820FP35-F1
#
_cell.length_a   1.000
_cell.length_b   1.000
_cell.length_c   1.000
_cell.angle_alpha   90.00
_cell.angle_beta   90.00
_cell.angle_gamma   90.00
#
_symmetry.space_group_name_H-M   'P 1'
#
loop_
_entity.id
_entity.type
_entity.pdbx_description
1 polymer ?
#
loop_
_entity_poly.entity_id
_entity_poly.type
_entity_poly.pdbx_seq_one_letter_code
_entity_poly.pdbx_strand_id
1 'polypeptide(L)' 'MWLMLQQETPEDFVIATDEINSVQEAVEPEFQKIGKEIV' A
#
# COMPACT_ATOMS: atom_id res chain seq x y z
N MET A 1 -12.59 -3.07 3.83
CA MET A 1 -13.47 -3.34 4.98
C MET A 1 -14.91 -3.67 4.62
N TRP A 2 -15.54 -3.00 3.65
CA TRP A 2 -16.96 -3.22 3.32
C TRP A 2 -17.33 -4.70 3.11
N LEU A 3 -16.50 -5.47 2.39
CA LEU A 3 -16.73 -6.89 2.15
C LEU A 3 -16.58 -7.78 3.41
N MET A 4 -15.73 -7.39 4.37
CA MET A 4 -15.54 -8.19 5.59
C MET A 4 -16.75 -8.14 6.54
N LEU A 5 -17.61 -7.11 6.41
CA LEU A 5 -18.78 -6.92 7.27
C LEU A 5 -20.03 -7.66 6.74
N GLN A 6 -19.95 -8.26 5.56
CA GLN A 6 -21.06 -8.98 4.94
C GLN A 6 -21.00 -10.50 5.20
N GLN A 7 -19.96 -10.98 5.90
CA GLN A 7 -19.82 -12.39 6.25
C GLN A 7 -20.89 -12.80 7.28
N GLU A 8 -21.40 -14.03 7.18
CA GLU A 8 -22.41 -14.56 8.11
C GLU A 8 -21.85 -14.71 9.54
N THR A 9 -20.55 -14.99 9.66
CA THR A 9 -19.82 -15.08 10.92
C THR A 9 -18.57 -14.21 10.88
N PRO A 10 -18.16 -13.61 12.01
CA PRO A 10 -16.95 -12.81 12.07
C PRO A 10 -15.71 -13.68 11.81
N GLU A 11 -14.80 -13.16 10.98
CA GLU A 11 -13.58 -13.82 10.57
C GLU A 11 -12.40 -12.83 10.63
N ASP A 12 -11.22 -13.33 10.95
CA ASP A 12 -9.99 -12.55 10.97
C ASP A 12 -9.29 -12.65 9.61
N PHE A 13 -8.91 -11.49 9.06
CA PHE A 13 -8.24 -11.42 7.75
C PHE A 13 -6.91 -10.68 7.86
N VAL A 14 -5.90 -11.20 7.18
CA VAL A 14 -4.69 -10.44 6.84
C VAL A 14 -4.92 -9.77 5.49
N ILE A 15 -4.87 -8.43 5.47
CA ILE A 15 -4.97 -7.65 4.24
C ILE A 15 -3.63 -6.97 4.00
N ALA A 16 -2.93 -7.42 2.96
CA ALA A 16 -1.68 -6.84 2.50
C ALA A 16 -1.67 -6.85 0.97
N THR A 17 -0.81 -6.04 0.36
CA THR A 17 -0.59 -6.04 -1.10
C THR A 17 0.25 -7.23 -1.56
N ASP A 18 0.94 -7.89 -0.63
CA ASP A 18 1.96 -8.93 -0.89
C ASP A 18 3.12 -8.48 -1.80
N GLU A 19 3.23 -7.17 -2.01
CA GLU A 19 4.31 -6.54 -2.77
C GLU A 19 5.34 -5.95 -1.82
N ILE A 20 6.62 -6.19 -2.11
CA ILE A 20 7.74 -5.60 -1.38
C ILE A 20 8.30 -4.46 -2.24
N ASN A 21 8.28 -3.26 -1.69
CA ASN A 21 8.86 -2.08 -2.33
C ASN A 21 10.10 -1.63 -1.56
N SER A 22 11.16 -1.29 -2.28
CA SER A 22 12.31 -0.62 -1.67
C SER A 22 11.94 0.80 -1.25
N VAL A 23 12.70 1.36 -0.30
CA VAL A 23 12.49 2.74 0.14
C VAL A 23 12.62 3.70 -1.03
N GLN A 24 13.60 3.47 -1.93
CA GLN A 24 13.82 4.31 -3.10
C GLN A 24 12.60 4.32 -4.04
N GLU A 25 12.08 3.15 -4.40
CA GLU A 25 10.88 3.03 -5.26
C GLU A 25 9.66 3.71 -4.66
N ALA A 26 9.54 3.70 -3.33
CA ALA A 26 8.44 4.33 -2.60
C ALA A 26 8.57 5.86 -2.47
N VAL A 27 9.73 6.46 -2.76
CA VAL A 27 9.94 7.92 -2.66
C VAL A 27 10.20 8.60 -4.00
N GLU A 28 10.72 7.87 -4.99
CA GLU A 28 10.97 8.37 -6.34
C GLU A 28 9.76 9.12 -6.94
N PRO A 29 8.52 8.58 -6.94
CA PRO A 29 7.39 9.29 -7.54
C PRO A 29 6.97 10.54 -6.74
N GLU A 30 7.23 10.60 -5.43
CA GLU A 30 6.93 11.75 -4.57
C GLU A 30 7.86 12.92 -4.86
N PHE A 31 9.15 12.65 -5.06
CA PHE A 31 10.13 13.67 -5.41
C PHE A 31 9.91 14.21 -6.84
N GLN A 32 9.50 13.34 -7.78
CA GLN A 32 9.11 13.78 -9.11
C GLN A 32 7.90 14.73 -9.10
N LYS A 33 6.90 14.50 -8.23
CA LYS A 33 5.73 15.39 -8.08
C LYS A 33 6.12 16.82 -7.65
N ILE A 34 7.26 16.99 -6.97
CA ILE A 34 7.78 18.30 -6.55
C ILE A 34 8.96 18.79 -7.41
N GLY A 35 9.22 18.13 -8.55
CA GLY A 35 10.25 18.52 -9.50
C GLY A 35 11.68 18.31 -8.99
N LYS A 36 11.90 17.30 -8.15
CA LYS A 36 13.23 16.94 -7.63
C LYS A 36 13.62 15.54 -8.07
N GLU A 37 14.91 15.36 -8.35
CA GLU A 37 15.53 14.05 -8.56
C GLU A 37 16.20 13.57 -7.26
N ILE A 38 16.20 12.26 -7.04
CA ILE A 38 16.83 11.61 -5.89
C ILE A 38 18.23 11.13 -6.32
N VAL A 39 19.23 11.26 -5.43
CA VAL A 39 20.65 10.93 -5.67
C VAL A 39 21.05 9.70 -4.88
#